data_AF-A0A1W9IM57-F1
#
_entry.id   AF-A0A1W9IM57-F1
#
_cell.length_a   1.000
_cell.length_b   1.000
_cell.length_c   1.000
_cell.angle_alpha   90.00
_cell.angle_beta   90.00
_cell.angle_gamma   90.00
#
_symmetry.space_group_name_H-M   'P 1'
#
loop_
_entity.id
_entity.type
_entity.pdbx_description
1 polymer ?
#
loop_
_entity_poly.entity_id
_entity_poly.type
_entity_poly.pdbx_seq_one_letter_code
_entity_poly.pdbx_strand_id
1 'polypeptide(L)'
;MHDTEHLPFGRGRIDIELEMWGNPQLGVLIIYSKMGGGYKDVFTSKGDLNRLGELVRGLQDTPLPVGLFIPFDEAWKAVKEFIETNGELPKGIAWVANRDLPPNTFPDP
;
A
#
# COMPACT_ATOMS: atom_id res chain seq x y z
N MET A 1 13.01 -11.23 11.92
CA MET A 1 14.18 -10.90 11.06
C MET A 1 14.47 -12.12 10.19
N HIS A 2 14.31 -12.01 8.87
CA HIS A 2 14.58 -13.11 7.93
C HIS A 2 15.94 -12.90 7.23
N ASP A 3 16.77 -13.95 7.29
CA ASP A 3 18.19 -14.07 6.93
C ASP A 3 18.48 -14.02 5.41
N THR A 4 17.95 -13.00 4.71
CA THR A 4 18.04 -12.93 3.24
C THR A 4 18.39 -11.55 2.69
N GLU A 5 18.67 -10.57 3.55
CA GLU A 5 18.99 -9.18 3.15
C GLU A 5 20.19 -9.08 2.18
N HIS A 6 21.11 -10.06 2.23
CA HIS A 6 22.29 -10.13 1.37
C HIS A 6 22.00 -10.55 -0.09
N LEU A 7 20.77 -10.95 -0.41
CA LEU A 7 20.39 -11.41 -1.75
C LEU A 7 19.83 -10.25 -2.62
N PRO A 8 20.06 -10.26 -3.94
CA PRO A 8 19.53 -9.25 -4.85
C PRO A 8 17.99 -9.25 -4.88
N PHE A 9 17.40 -8.06 -4.99
CA PHE A 9 15.95 -7.86 -5.16
C PHE A 9 15.37 -8.81 -6.23
N GLY A 10 14.32 -9.56 -5.86
CA GLY A 10 13.66 -10.51 -6.76
C GLY A 10 14.44 -11.80 -7.12
N ARG A 11 15.63 -12.06 -6.56
CA ARG A 11 16.37 -13.33 -6.76
C ARG A 11 16.61 -14.05 -5.43
N GLY A 12 15.77 -15.04 -5.12
CA GLY A 12 15.93 -15.90 -3.95
C GLY A 12 15.51 -15.28 -2.61
N ARG A 13 15.02 -14.04 -2.63
CA ARG A 13 14.45 -13.31 -1.49
C ARG A 13 12.95 -13.10 -1.67
N ILE A 14 12.23 -13.06 -0.55
CA ILE A 14 10.88 -12.51 -0.50
C ILE A 14 11.02 -11.08 0.02
N ASP A 15 10.68 -10.13 -0.83
CA ASP A 15 10.65 -8.70 -0.55
C ASP A 15 9.25 -8.35 -0.05
N ILE A 16 9.17 -7.70 1.11
CA ILE A 16 7.92 -7.25 1.72
C ILE A 16 8.05 -5.77 2.06
N GLU A 17 7.14 -4.96 1.55
CA GLU A 17 7.18 -3.50 1.71
C GLU A 17 5.80 -2.94 2.09
N LEU A 18 5.82 -1.83 2.82
CA LEU A 18 4.64 -1.03 3.17
C LEU A 18 4.94 0.44 2.84
N GLU A 19 4.41 0.92 1.73
CA GLU A 19 4.54 2.31 1.27
C GLU A 19 3.39 3.17 1.79
N MET A 20 3.67 4.44 2.06
CA MET A 20 2.70 5.37 2.64
C MET A 20 2.75 6.74 1.98
N TRP A 21 1.58 7.29 1.64
CA TRP A 21 1.41 8.68 1.23
C TRP A 21 0.45 9.39 2.18
N GLY A 22 0.99 10.36 2.93
CA GLY A 22 0.19 11.19 3.83
C GLY A 22 -0.44 12.38 3.11
N ASN A 23 -1.70 12.66 3.43
CA ASN A 23 -2.43 13.86 3.04
C ASN A 23 -3.17 14.44 4.27
N PRO A 24 -2.97 15.72 4.63
CA PRO A 24 -3.57 16.28 5.85
C PRO A 24 -5.11 16.26 5.90
N GLN A 25 -5.78 16.25 4.74
CA GLN A 25 -7.25 16.26 4.64
C GLN A 25 -7.85 14.86 4.48
N LEU A 26 -7.13 13.96 3.82
CA LEU A 26 -7.64 12.64 3.43
C LEU A 26 -7.13 11.50 4.33
N GLY A 27 -6.04 11.70 5.07
CA GLY A 27 -5.40 10.67 5.88
C GLY A 27 -4.19 10.06 5.18
N VAL A 28 -4.13 8.74 5.07
CA VAL A 28 -2.99 8.01 4.50
C VAL A 28 -3.46 7.01 3.46
N LEU A 29 -2.80 6.98 2.30
CA LEU A 29 -2.87 5.88 1.35
C LEU A 29 -1.72 4.92 1.68
N ILE A 30 -2.02 3.62 1.83
CA ILE A 30 -1.03 2.57 2.11
C ILE A 30 -1.00 1.57 0.97
N ILE A 31 0.19 1.21 0.49
CA ILE A 31 0.38 0.10 -0.45
C ILE A 31 1.26 -0.97 0.20
N TYR A 32 0.76 -2.19 0.23
CA TYR A 32 1.51 -3.38 0.65
C TYR A 32 1.98 -4.13 -0.60
N SER A 33 3.26 -4.51 -0.65
CA SER A 33 3.80 -5.35 -1.70
C SER A 33 4.50 -6.57 -1.10
N LYS A 34 4.29 -7.75 -1.72
CA LYS A 34 5.03 -8.98 -1.43
C LYS A 34 5.48 -9.61 -2.74
N MET A 35 6.78 -9.56 -2.99
CA MET A 35 7.39 -9.95 -4.27
C MET A 35 8.50 -10.97 -4.06
N GLY A 36 8.68 -11.87 -5.03
CA GLY A 36 9.73 -12.89 -4.99
C GLY A 36 9.26 -14.22 -4.37
N GLY A 37 10.04 -15.29 -4.55
CA GLY A 37 9.66 -16.63 -4.07
C GLY A 37 8.36 -17.20 -4.66
N GLY A 38 7.89 -16.68 -5.80
CA GLY A 38 6.60 -17.02 -6.41
C GLY A 38 5.45 -16.07 -6.04
N TYR A 39 5.66 -15.14 -5.10
CA TYR A 39 4.69 -14.10 -4.75
C TYR A 39 4.78 -12.90 -5.71
N LYS A 40 3.61 -12.33 -6.02
CA LYS A 40 3.46 -11.08 -6.78
C LYS A 40 2.18 -10.37 -6.33
N ASP A 41 2.02 -10.25 -5.02
CA ASP A 41 0.82 -9.68 -4.42
C ASP A 41 1.06 -8.20 -4.11
N VAL A 42 0.13 -7.36 -4.57
CA VAL A 42 0.11 -5.93 -4.26
C VAL A 42 -1.30 -5.57 -3.84
N PHE A 43 -1.42 -4.94 -2.67
CA PHE A 43 -2.68 -4.50 -2.10
C PHE A 43 -2.60 -3.02 -1.74
N THR A 44 -3.71 -2.30 -1.93
CA THR A 44 -3.85 -0.91 -1.50
C THR A 44 -4.91 -0.80 -0.42
N SER A 45 -4.75 0.14 0.51
CA SER A 45 -5.79 0.50 1.48
C SER A 45 -7.10 0.83 0.79
N LYS A 46 -8.21 0.32 1.34
CA LYS A 46 -9.55 0.52 0.79
C LYS A 46 -10.29 1.56 1.63
N GLY A 47 -10.30 2.79 1.14
CA GLY A 47 -11.13 3.89 1.65
C GLY A 47 -12.53 3.89 1.03
N ASP A 48 -13.02 5.09 0.69
CA ASP A 48 -14.29 5.28 0.00
C ASP A 48 -14.17 5.11 -1.51
N LEU A 49 -14.45 3.90 -2.01
CA LEU A 49 -14.36 3.58 -3.44
C LEU A 49 -15.33 4.37 -4.34
N ASN A 50 -16.35 5.04 -3.78
CA ASN A 50 -17.19 5.95 -4.59
C ASN A 50 -16.40 7.17 -5.08
N ARG A 51 -15.28 7.48 -4.41
CA ARG A 51 -14.38 8.60 -4.71
C ARG A 51 -13.13 8.17 -5.46
N LEU A 52 -13.12 6.95 -6.03
CA LEU A 52 -11.95 6.42 -6.73
C LEU A 52 -11.56 7.23 -7.98
N GLY A 53 -12.53 7.90 -8.62
CA GLY A 53 -12.29 8.78 -9.77
C GLY A 53 -11.79 10.18 -9.40
N GLU A 54 -11.75 10.53 -8.12
CA GLU A 54 -11.17 11.80 -7.65
C GLU A 54 -9.66 11.62 -7.41
N LEU A 55 -8.87 12.61 -7.82
CA LEU A 55 -7.42 12.61 -7.67
C LEU A 55 -6.95 13.77 -6.78
N VAL A 56 -5.94 13.51 -5.96
CA VAL A 56 -5.18 14.52 -5.24
C VAL A 56 -3.72 14.46 -5.69
N ARG A 57 -3.04 15.61 -5.74
CA ARG A 57 -1.61 15.67 -6.04
C ARG A 57 -0.80 15.49 -4.75
N GLY A 58 0.07 14.48 -4.74
CA GLY A 58 1.01 14.22 -3.65
C GLY A 58 2.20 15.18 -3.66
N LEU A 59 3.17 14.92 -2.77
CA LEU A 59 4.33 15.81 -2.55
C LEU A 59 5.21 16.00 -3.80
N GLN A 60 5.24 15.01 -4.69
CA GLN A 60 6.03 15.01 -5.94
C GLN A 60 5.15 15.22 -7.18
N ASP A 61 4.00 15.87 -7.01
CA ASP A 61 2.98 16.07 -8.05
C ASP A 61 2.35 14.76 -8.59
N THR A 62 2.61 13.63 -7.91
CA THR A 62 2.05 12.32 -8.24
C THR A 62 0.54 12.33 -8.02
N PRO A 63 -0.27 11.96 -9.03
CA PRO A 63 -1.72 11.84 -8.88
C PRO A 63 -2.06 10.59 -8.06
N LEU A 64 -2.78 10.79 -6.95
CA LEU A 64 -3.18 9.73 -6.03
C LEU A 64 -4.72 9.66 -5.93
N PRO A 65 -5.32 8.46 -6.03
CA PRO A 65 -6.76 8.28 -5.97
C PRO A 65 -7.31 8.48 -4.55
N VAL A 66 -8.25 9.42 -4.42
CA VAL A 66 -8.81 9.82 -3.12
C VAL A 66 -9.52 8.66 -2.43
N GLY A 67 -10.22 7.81 -3.18
CA GLY A 67 -10.96 6.66 -2.65
C GLY A 67 -10.10 5.57 -1.99
N LEU A 68 -8.77 5.68 -2.04
CA LEU A 68 -7.84 4.73 -1.40
C LEU A 68 -7.22 5.27 -0.11
N PHE A 69 -7.48 6.52 0.26
CA PHE A 69 -7.04 7.07 1.54
C PHE A 69 -7.93 6.56 2.68
N ILE A 70 -7.29 6.25 3.81
CA ILE A 70 -7.94 5.89 5.08
C ILE A 70 -7.54 6.88 6.18
N PRO A 71 -8.33 7.03 7.26
CA PRO A 71 -8.00 7.89 8.38
C PRO A 71 -6.63 7.59 9.01
N PHE A 72 -5.95 8.61 9.54
CA PHE A 72 -4.62 8.48 10.14
C PHE A 72 -4.55 7.46 11.29
N ASP A 73 -5.59 7.39 12.11
CA ASP A 73 -5.63 6.49 13.26
C ASP A 73 -5.78 5.02 12.82
N GLU A 74 -6.53 4.76 11.75
CA GLU A 74 -6.61 3.44 11.10
C GLU A 74 -5.29 3.06 10.44
N ALA A 75 -4.69 3.98 9.68
CA ALA A 75 -3.40 3.78 9.03
C ALA A 75 -2.31 3.43 10.05
N TRP A 76 -2.26 4.14 11.17
CA TRP A 76 -1.26 3.90 12.21
C TRP A 76 -1.42 2.54 12.90
N LYS A 77 -2.66 2.05 13.06
CA LYS A 77 -2.91 0.68 13.54
C LYS A 77 -2.36 -0.36 12.55
N ALA A 78 -2.60 -0.16 11.25
CA ALA A 78 -2.10 -1.07 10.21
C ALA A 78 -0.56 -1.10 10.17
N VAL A 79 0.10 0.05 10.27
CA VAL A 79 1.57 0.14 10.30
C VAL A 79 2.15 -0.58 11.52
N LYS A 80 1.55 -0.41 12.70
CA LYS A 80 1.97 -1.14 13.90
C LYS A 80 1.83 -2.64 13.74
N GLU A 81 0.68 -3.10 13.26
CA GLU A 81 0.44 -4.52 13.02
C GLU A 81 1.44 -5.11 12.02
N PHE A 82 1.74 -4.39 10.93
CA PHE A 82 2.78 -4.79 9.97
C PHE A 82 4.14 -5.01 10.64
N ILE A 83 4.58 -4.08 11.50
CA ILE A 83 5.84 -4.18 12.24
C ILE A 83 5.81 -5.36 13.23
N GLU A 84 4.75 -5.46 14.03
CA GLU A 84 4.60 -6.50 15.06
C GLU A 84 4.50 -7.91 14.48
N THR A 85 3.99 -8.04 13.26
CA THR A 85 3.83 -9.32 12.56
C THR A 85 4.99 -9.64 11.61
N ASN A 86 6.07 -8.86 11.62
CA ASN A 86 7.22 -9.02 10.71
C ASN A 86 6.84 -8.96 9.23
N GLY A 87 5.88 -8.11 8.86
CA GLY A 87 5.52 -7.84 7.47
C GLY A 87 4.35 -8.67 6.93
N GLU A 88 3.56 -9.31 7.78
CA GLU A 88 2.28 -9.86 7.33
C GLU A 88 1.32 -8.75 6.93
N LEU A 89 0.39 -9.06 6.02
CA LEU A 89 -0.64 -8.10 5.60
C LEU A 89 -1.51 -7.73 6.82
N PRO A 90 -1.56 -6.45 7.21
CA PRO A 90 -2.35 -6.01 8.37
C PRO A 90 -3.83 -6.34 8.21
N LYS A 91 -4.48 -6.83 9.27
CA LYS A 91 -5.90 -7.18 9.28
C LYS A 91 -6.78 -6.05 9.82
N GLY A 92 -6.18 -5.05 10.46
CA GLY A 92 -6.88 -3.91 11.07
C GLY A 92 -7.54 -2.94 10.09
N ILE A 93 -7.32 -3.07 8.78
CA ILE A 93 -7.93 -2.24 7.74
C ILE A 93 -8.43 -3.11 6.57
N ALA A 94 -9.31 -2.53 5.75
CA ALA A 94 -9.72 -3.16 4.51
C ALA A 94 -8.68 -2.92 3.41
N TRP A 95 -8.46 -3.94 2.58
CA TRP A 95 -7.56 -3.91 1.43
C TRP A 95 -8.31 -4.18 0.14
N VAL A 96 -7.80 -3.65 -0.95
CA VAL A 96 -8.16 -4.03 -2.31
C VAL A 96 -6.90 -4.55 -3.01
N ALA A 97 -7.00 -5.71 -3.67
CA ALA A 97 -5.89 -6.18 -4.48
C ALA A 97 -5.74 -5.26 -5.69
N ASN A 98 -4.52 -4.84 -6.03
CA ASN A 98 -4.32 -3.86 -7.11
C ASN A 98 -4.79 -4.38 -8.47
N ARG A 99 -4.81 -5.70 -8.67
CA ARG A 99 -5.36 -6.33 -9.88
C ARG A 99 -6.88 -6.15 -10.04
N ASP A 100 -7.59 -5.86 -8.95
CA ASP A 100 -9.03 -5.67 -8.92
C ASP A 100 -9.41 -4.18 -9.03
N LEU A 101 -8.42 -3.27 -9.04
CA LEU A 101 -8.65 -1.85 -9.28
C LEU A 101 -8.92 -1.60 -10.79
N PRO A 102 -9.79 -0.65 -11.14
CA PRO A 102 -9.96 -0.21 -12.51
C PRO A 102 -8.62 0.18 -13.15
N PRO A 103 -8.47 -0.01 -14.47
CA PRO A 103 -7.30 0.49 -15.17
C PRO A 103 -7.19 2.02 -14.98
N ASN A 104 -5.96 2.54 -14.96
CA ASN A 104 -5.69 3.96 -14.77
C ASN A 104 -6.11 4.54 -13.40
N THR A 105 -6.32 3.70 -12.37
CA THR A 105 -6.55 4.16 -10.99
C THR A 105 -5.35 4.96 -10.45
N PHE A 106 -4.14 4.60 -10.85
CA PHE A 106 -2.92 5.38 -10.63
C PHE A 106 -2.40 5.84 -12.01
N PRO A 107 -2.76 7.05 -12.47
CA PRO A 107 -2.30 7.55 -13.76
C PRO A 107 -0.82 7.97 -13.69
N ASP A 108 -0.15 7.96 -14.84
CA ASP A 108 1.21 8.50 -14.96
C ASP A 108 1.21 10.02 -14.63
N PRO A 109 2.25 10.54 -13.93
CA PRO A 109 2.38 11.97 -13.62
C PRO A 109 2.46 12.89 -14.85
#